data_AF-A0A1I4WI49-F1
#
_entry.id   AF-A0A1I4WI49-F1
#
_cell.length_a   1.000
_cell.length_b   1.000
_cell.length_c   1.000
_cell.angle_alpha   90.00
_cell.angle_beta   90.00
_cell.angle_gamma   90.00
#
_symmetry.space_group_name_H-M   'P 1'
#
loop_
_entity.id
_entity.type
_entity.pdbx_description
1 polymer ?
#
loop_
_entity_poly.entity_id
_entity_poly.type
_entity_poly.pdbx_seq_one_letter_code
_entity_poly.pdbx_strand_id
1 'polypeptide(L)' 'MEKSAAKQTVRPLLFRTYKLSKKIIKYTLFITILYFAYEGFMAWN' A
#
# COMPACT_ATOMS: atom_id res chain seq x y z
N MET A 1 -37.87 -3.52 15.47
CA MET A 1 -37.04 -2.52 14.72
C MET A 1 -35.58 -2.93 14.88
N GLU A 2 -35.05 -3.77 14.00
CA GLU A 2 -33.76 -4.45 14.22
C GLU A 2 -32.85 -4.33 12.99
N LYS A 3 -32.67 -3.10 12.48
CA LYS A 3 -31.81 -2.84 11.31
C LYS A 3 -30.84 -1.68 11.51
N SER A 4 -30.51 -1.31 12.75
CA SER A 4 -29.50 -0.27 13.02
C SER A 4 -28.11 -0.78 13.39
N ALA A 5 -27.94 -2.08 13.69
CA ALA A 5 -26.64 -2.64 14.03
C ALA A 5 -25.69 -2.85 12.83
N ALA A 6 -26.19 -2.70 11.59
CA ALA A 6 -25.39 -2.91 10.38
C ALA A 6 -24.52 -1.71 9.97
N LYS A 7 -24.62 -0.55 10.64
CA LYS A 7 -24.03 0.71 10.17
C LYS A 7 -22.73 1.17 10.86
N GLN A 8 -22.27 0.49 11.92
CA GLN A 8 -21.26 1.09 12.80
C GLN A 8 -20.09 0.20 13.17
N THR A 9 -19.67 -0.67 12.24
CA THR A 9 -18.36 -1.31 12.30
C THR A 9 -17.60 -0.99 11.01
N VAL A 10 -17.45 0.30 10.71
CA VAL A 10 -16.47 0.73 9.70
C VAL A 10 -15.11 0.38 10.31
N ARG A 11 -14.64 -0.82 9.96
CA ARG A 11 -13.58 -1.53 10.67
C ARG A 11 -12.35 -0.61 10.76
N PRO A 12 -11.91 -0.18 11.95
CA PRO A 12 -10.69 0.62 12.10
C PRO A 12 -9.47 -0.10 11.48
N LEU A 13 -9.55 -1.43 11.33
CA LEU A 13 -8.62 -2.24 10.57
C LEU A 13 -8.46 -1.78 9.11
N LEU A 14 -9.56 -1.50 8.39
CA LEU A 14 -9.53 -1.07 6.97
C LEU A 14 -8.90 0.31 6.82
N PHE A 15 -9.17 1.22 7.74
CA PHE A 15 -8.50 2.54 7.77
C PHE A 15 -7.01 2.40 8.08
N ARG A 16 -6.64 1.48 8.98
CA ARG A 16 -5.25 1.24 9.39
C ARG A 16 -4.46 0.57 8.27
N THR A 17 -5.02 -0.44 7.60
CA THR A 17 -4.40 -1.08 6.43
C THR A 17 -4.30 -0.09 5.28
N TYR A 18 -5.33 0.70 4.99
CA TYR A 18 -5.26 1.75 3.96
C TYR A 18 -4.13 2.76 4.20
N LYS A 19 -3.98 3.22 5.45
CA LYS A 19 -2.90 4.15 5.83
C LYS A 19 -1.51 3.51 5.68
N LEU A 20 -1.37 2.25 6.06
CA LEU A 20 -0.14 1.47 5.88
C LEU A 20 0.17 1.24 4.40
N SER A 21 -0.80 0.78 3.62
CA SER A 21 -0.64 0.54 2.18
C SER A 21 -0.25 1.82 1.44
N LYS A 22 -0.86 2.96 1.76
CA LYS A 22 -0.50 4.25 1.16
C LYS A 22 0.95 4.65 1.47
N LYS A 23 1.44 4.31 2.68
CA LYS A 23 2.83 4.52 3.06
C LYS A 23 3.75 3.57 2.29
N ILE A 24 3.41 2.29 2.23
CA ILE A 24 4.17 1.25 1.51
C ILE A 24 4.31 1.62 0.03
N ILE A 25 3.20 1.95 -0.66
CA ILE A 25 3.20 2.33 -2.08
C ILE A 25 4.18 3.48 -2.37
N LYS A 26 4.25 4.49 -1.49
CA LYS A 26 5.18 5.62 -1.66
C LYS A 26 6.65 5.17 -1.67
N TYR A 27 7.02 4.22 -0.82
CA TYR A 27 8.39 3.70 -0.75
C TYR A 27 8.65 2.61 -1.79
N THR A 28 7.65 1.78 -2.10
CA THR A 28 7.76 0.72 -3.11
C THR A 28 8.10 1.28 -4.48
N LEU A 29 7.47 2.38 -4.90
CA LEU A 29 7.79 3.00 -6.20
C LEU A 29 9.28 3.37 -6.32
N PHE A 30 9.85 3.94 -5.25
CA PHE A 30 11.26 4.33 -5.22
C PHE A 30 12.19 3.12 -5.27
N ILE A 31 11.85 2.06 -4.51
CA ILE A 31 12.59 0.79 -4.52
C ILE A 31 12.53 0.13 -5.91
N THR A 32 11.36 0.15 -6.56
CA THR A 32 11.19 -0.40 -7.91
C THR A 32 12.02 0.35 -8.95
N ILE A 33 12.07 1.68 -8.88
CA ILE A 33 12.89 2.50 -9.78
C ILE A 33 14.38 2.21 -9.55
N LEU A 34 14.83 2.14 -8.30
CA LEU A 34 16.22 1.81 -7.97
C LEU A 34 16.60 0.40 -8.44
N TYR A 35 15.72 -0.57 -8.25
CA TYR A 35 15.92 -1.94 -8.72
C TYR A 35 16.02 -2.01 -10.25
N PHE A 36 15.11 -1.33 -10.96
CA PHE A 36 15.13 -1.27 -12.41
C PHE A 36 16.38 -0.57 -12.94
N ALA A 37 16.82 0.51 -12.29
CA ALA A 37 18.06 1.20 -12.62
C ALA A 37 19.28 0.32 -12.37
N TYR A 38 19.32 -0.43 -11.28
CA TYR A 38 20.40 -1.38 -10.98
C TYR A 38 20.48 -2.50 -12.00
N GLU A 39 19.36 -3.17 -12.29
CA GLU A 39 19.29 -4.23 -13.31
C GLU A 39 19.65 -3.70 -14.70
N GLY A 40 19.13 -2.53 -15.09
CA GLY A 40 19.45 -1.91 -16.38
C GLY A 40 20.91 -1.48 -16.49
N PHE A 41 21.53 -1.04 -15.40
CA PHE A 41 22.95 -0.69 -15.36
C PHE A 41 23.84 -1.94 -15.38
N MET A 42 23.47 -3.00 -14.66
CA MET A 42 24.17 -4.29 -14.70
C MET A 42 24.03 -4.98 -16.07
N ALA A 43 22.89 -4.82 -16.75
CA ALA A 43 22.69 -5.33 -18.11
C ALA A 43 23.42 -4.53 -19.20
N TRP A 44 23.90 -3.32 -18.88
CA TRP A 44 24.71 -2.51 -19.80
C TRP A 44 26.20 -2.89 -19.75
N ASN A 45 26.67 -3.55 -18.68
CA ASN A 45 28.03 -4.06 -18.54
C ASN A 45 28.15 -5.51 -19.04
#